data_AF-X6LI98-F1
#
_entry.id   AF-X6LI98-F1
#
_cell.length_a   1.000
_cell.length_b   1.000
_cell.length_c   1.000
_cell.angle_alpha   90.00
_cell.angle_beta   90.00
_cell.angle_gamma   90.00
#
_symmetry.space_group_name_H-M   'P 1'
#
loop_
_entity.id
_entity.type
_entity.pdbx_description
1 polymer ?
#
loop_
_entity_poly.entity_id
_entity_poly.type
_entity_poly.pdbx_seq_one_letter_code
_entity_poly.pdbx_strand_id
1 'polypeptide(L)'
;IENPKLSHLFYEHIRAWKPNNPLEEELKQASDETLTKINDIICEWIDVKEIKKISNRYKPHSEIRILKPPQLKGINEEEINAKNDVPLKLIKFVYDQLCKFKPTKMKGQAIYVILFEYFKRYIIGEMNPASCADVISLLKESRKQELDEDTTMSQALETYIPLQANNYPYTDDDDNKKSNAYDCHQHIINLLTEEKEETKSEQQRVIALQGKSGSGKSIFCRHLEEALWEKYVSDPATSIP
;
A
#
# COMPACT_ATOMS: atom_id res chain seq x y z
N ILE A 1 11.36 12.82 -25.45
CA ILE A 1 10.38 12.28 -24.46
C ILE A 1 10.83 10.87 -24.06
N GLU A 2 10.59 10.44 -22.81
CA GLU A 2 10.78 9.04 -22.39
C GLU A 2 9.55 8.21 -22.76
N ASN A 3 9.73 6.97 -23.23
CA ASN A 3 8.65 6.14 -23.78
C ASN A 3 7.78 6.87 -24.83
N PRO A 4 8.35 7.31 -25.98
CA PRO A 4 7.63 8.10 -26.99
C PRO A 4 6.46 7.36 -27.66
N LYS A 5 6.34 6.03 -27.48
CA LYS A 5 5.22 5.23 -27.99
C LYS A 5 4.00 5.25 -27.06
N LEU A 6 4.12 5.74 -25.82
CA LEU A 6 3.05 5.66 -24.81
C LEU A 6 1.75 6.34 -25.28
N SER A 7 1.82 7.60 -25.72
CA SER A 7 0.64 8.34 -26.24
C SER A 7 0.03 7.63 -27.46
N HIS A 8 0.86 7.19 -28.41
CA HIS A 8 0.39 6.47 -29.59
C HIS A 8 -0.31 5.15 -29.22
N LEU A 9 0.22 4.36 -28.29
CA LEU A 9 -0.40 3.10 -27.87
C LEU A 9 -1.71 3.35 -27.09
N PHE A 10 -1.75 4.37 -26.23
CA PHE A 10 -2.98 4.80 -25.55
C PHE A 10 -4.04 5.23 -26.58
N TYR A 11 -3.67 6.00 -27.60
CA TYR A 11 -4.54 6.39 -28.71
C TYR A 11 -5.06 5.19 -29.52
N GLU A 12 -4.20 4.23 -29.87
CA GLU A 12 -4.60 3.02 -30.60
C GLU A 12 -5.67 2.20 -29.85
N HIS A 13 -5.58 2.14 -28.52
CA HIS A 13 -6.60 1.47 -27.70
C HIS A 13 -7.97 2.16 -27.77
N ILE A 14 -8.04 3.50 -27.83
CA ILE A 14 -9.30 4.24 -27.68
C ILE A 14 -9.89 4.77 -28.99
N ARG A 15 -9.09 5.00 -30.04
CA ARG A 15 -9.53 5.68 -31.29
C ARG A 15 -10.70 5.02 -32.02
N ALA A 16 -10.87 3.71 -31.87
CA ALA A 16 -11.89 2.91 -32.55
C ALA A 16 -12.95 2.36 -31.56
N TRP A 17 -12.84 2.68 -30.28
CA TRP A 17 -13.76 2.24 -29.25
C TRP A 17 -15.07 3.02 -29.34
N LYS A 18 -16.17 2.31 -29.54
CA LYS A 18 -17.52 2.80 -29.33
C LYS A 18 -18.00 2.26 -27.97
N PRO A 19 -18.35 3.12 -27.00
CA PRO A 19 -18.87 2.67 -25.72
C PRO A 19 -20.27 2.06 -25.88
N ASN A 20 -20.56 1.01 -25.13
CA ASN A 20 -21.82 0.26 -25.21
C ASN A 20 -22.81 0.58 -24.07
N ASN A 21 -22.38 1.38 -23.08
CA ASN A 21 -23.15 1.77 -21.90
C ASN A 21 -22.54 3.04 -21.27
N PRO A 22 -23.24 3.72 -20.33
CA PRO A 22 -22.76 4.98 -19.75
C PRO A 22 -21.43 4.89 -18.99
N LEU A 23 -21.10 3.74 -18.39
CA LEU A 23 -19.82 3.55 -17.68
C LEU A 23 -18.64 3.45 -18.66
N GLU A 24 -18.85 2.77 -19.80
CA GLU A 24 -17.91 2.81 -20.91
C GLU A 24 -17.77 4.21 -21.51
N GLU A 25 -18.84 5.00 -21.57
CA GLU A 25 -18.84 6.36 -22.11
C GLU A 25 -18.07 7.34 -21.21
N GLU A 26 -18.28 7.29 -19.88
CA GLU A 26 -17.48 8.04 -18.91
C GLU A 26 -16.00 7.66 -18.99
N LEU A 27 -15.70 6.35 -19.00
CA LEU A 27 -14.32 5.85 -19.09
C LEU A 27 -13.67 6.26 -20.43
N LYS A 28 -14.43 6.28 -21.53
CA LYS A 28 -13.98 6.77 -22.84
C LYS A 28 -13.64 8.26 -22.81
N GLN A 29 -14.50 9.12 -22.25
CA GLN A 29 -14.23 10.55 -22.11
C GLN A 29 -13.00 10.79 -21.23
N ALA A 30 -12.93 10.14 -20.07
CA ALA A 30 -11.78 10.23 -19.16
C ALA A 30 -10.47 9.79 -19.83
N SER A 31 -10.55 8.81 -20.75
CA SER A 31 -9.41 8.36 -21.56
C SER A 31 -8.96 9.43 -22.57
N ASP A 32 -9.89 10.06 -23.30
CA ASP A 32 -9.57 11.11 -24.27
C ASP A 32 -8.99 12.36 -23.58
N GLU A 33 -9.55 12.76 -22.44
CA GLU A 33 -8.99 13.82 -21.60
C GLU A 33 -7.58 13.49 -21.08
N THR A 34 -7.35 12.23 -20.68
CA THR A 34 -6.05 11.77 -20.19
C THR A 34 -5.00 11.75 -21.30
N LEU A 35 -5.37 11.27 -22.49
CA LEU A 35 -4.52 11.33 -23.68
C LEU A 35 -4.18 12.78 -24.07
N THR A 36 -5.15 13.69 -23.94
CA THR A 36 -4.95 15.13 -24.21
C THR A 36 -3.90 15.72 -23.25
N LYS A 37 -4.10 15.55 -21.93
CA LYS A 37 -3.14 15.99 -20.88
C LYS A 37 -1.73 15.41 -21.08
N ILE A 38 -1.62 14.16 -21.56
CA ILE A 38 -0.34 13.53 -21.93
C ILE A 38 0.28 14.20 -23.16
N ASN A 39 -0.50 14.47 -24.20
CA ASN A 39 -0.05 15.14 -25.42
C ASN A 39 0.40 16.58 -25.16
N ASP A 40 -0.29 17.32 -24.30
CA ASP A 40 0.06 18.71 -23.96
C ASP A 40 1.46 18.80 -23.31
N ILE A 41 1.81 17.83 -22.44
CA ILE A 41 3.15 17.69 -21.85
C ILE A 41 4.19 17.25 -22.89
N ILE A 42 3.82 16.37 -23.82
CA ILE A 42 4.69 15.93 -24.91
C ILE A 42 5.05 17.12 -25.82
N CYS A 43 4.04 17.87 -26.27
CA CYS A 43 4.09 18.95 -27.24
C CYS A 43 4.49 20.33 -26.69
N GLU A 44 4.68 20.46 -25.37
CA GLU A 44 5.08 21.73 -24.71
C GLU A 44 3.98 22.81 -24.77
N TRP A 45 2.73 22.37 -24.74
CA TRP A 45 1.55 23.25 -24.63
C TRP A 45 1.20 23.59 -23.18
N ILE A 46 1.73 22.83 -22.21
CA ILE A 46 1.70 23.13 -20.76
C ILE A 46 3.03 23.75 -20.31
N ASP A 47 2.92 24.76 -19.45
CA ASP A 47 4.04 25.54 -18.94
C ASP A 47 5.02 24.69 -18.10
N VAL A 48 6.34 24.90 -18.25
CA VAL A 48 7.36 24.05 -17.58
C VAL A 48 7.23 24.06 -16.05
N LYS A 49 6.70 25.17 -15.49
CA LYS A 49 6.38 25.29 -14.05
C LYS A 49 5.28 24.32 -13.61
N GLU A 50 4.27 24.11 -14.45
CA GLU A 50 3.16 23.19 -14.18
C GLU A 50 3.57 21.74 -14.38
N ILE A 51 4.34 21.43 -15.44
CA ILE A 51 4.97 20.10 -15.61
C ILE A 51 5.79 19.75 -14.35
N LYS A 52 6.56 20.72 -13.81
CA LYS A 52 7.31 20.53 -12.55
C LYS A 52 6.39 20.32 -11.34
N LYS A 53 5.28 21.07 -11.22
CA LYS A 53 4.29 20.89 -10.14
C LYS A 53 3.67 19.49 -10.18
N ILE A 54 3.38 18.95 -11.37
CA ILE A 54 2.86 17.59 -11.54
C ILE A 54 3.96 16.56 -11.20
N SER A 55 5.17 16.70 -11.77
CA SER A 55 6.27 15.75 -11.55
C SER A 55 6.75 15.70 -10.09
N ASN A 56 6.65 16.79 -9.33
CA ASN A 56 6.98 16.81 -7.90
C ASN A 56 6.10 15.86 -7.06
N ARG A 57 4.98 15.36 -7.59
CA ARG A 57 4.12 14.36 -6.95
C ARG A 57 4.45 12.92 -7.36
N TYR A 58 5.45 12.72 -8.22
CA TYR A 58 5.88 11.40 -8.65
C TYR A 58 6.52 10.62 -7.49
N LYS A 59 5.97 9.43 -7.24
CA LYS A 59 6.60 8.36 -6.46
C LYS A 59 6.71 7.13 -7.38
N PRO A 60 7.84 6.41 -7.40
CA PRO A 60 8.01 5.25 -8.27
C PRO A 60 7.12 4.08 -7.82
N HIS A 61 6.79 3.17 -8.75
CA HIS A 61 6.02 1.96 -8.45
C HIS A 61 6.61 1.12 -7.31
N SER A 62 7.94 1.12 -7.13
CA SER A 62 8.63 0.43 -6.04
C SER A 62 8.35 1.00 -4.64
N GLU A 63 7.96 2.27 -4.56
CA GLU A 63 7.55 2.94 -3.30
C GLU A 63 6.03 2.81 -3.09
N ILE A 64 5.25 3.11 -4.15
CA ILE A 64 3.78 3.06 -4.10
C ILE A 64 3.25 1.63 -3.89
N ARG A 65 3.85 0.66 -4.59
CA ARG A 65 3.30 -0.68 -4.88
C ARG A 65 1.85 -0.61 -5.36
N ILE A 66 1.68 -0.35 -6.66
CA ILE A 66 0.35 -0.23 -7.29
C ILE A 66 -0.33 -1.61 -7.30
N LEU A 67 -1.54 -1.69 -6.75
CA LEU A 67 -2.29 -2.93 -6.62
C LEU A 67 -2.86 -3.39 -7.97
N LYS A 68 -2.90 -4.71 -8.20
CA LYS A 68 -3.48 -5.25 -9.43
C LYS A 68 -5.00 -5.02 -9.43
N PRO A 69 -5.57 -4.34 -10.45
CA PRO A 69 -7.00 -4.02 -10.48
C PRO A 69 -7.84 -5.32 -10.53
N PRO A 70 -8.99 -5.38 -9.82
CA PRO A 70 -9.78 -6.61 -9.69
C PRO A 70 -10.29 -7.15 -11.03
N GLN A 71 -10.50 -6.28 -12.02
CA GLN A 71 -10.89 -6.64 -13.38
C GLN A 71 -9.84 -7.53 -14.09
N LEU A 72 -8.58 -7.55 -13.64
CA LEU A 72 -7.51 -8.40 -14.17
C LEU A 72 -7.25 -9.65 -13.32
N LYS A 73 -8.07 -9.95 -12.31
CA LYS A 73 -7.89 -11.11 -11.42
C LYS A 73 -8.32 -12.41 -12.12
N GLY A 74 -7.39 -13.35 -12.26
CA GLY A 74 -7.66 -14.67 -12.85
C GLY A 74 -7.80 -14.72 -14.38
N ILE A 75 -7.59 -13.60 -15.08
CA ILE A 75 -7.64 -13.54 -16.55
C ILE A 75 -6.21 -13.56 -17.12
N ASN A 76 -5.96 -14.43 -18.10
CA ASN A 76 -4.67 -14.56 -18.77
C ASN A 76 -4.48 -13.52 -19.89
N GLU A 77 -3.23 -13.21 -20.24
CA GLU A 77 -2.93 -12.19 -21.26
C GLU A 77 -3.53 -12.50 -22.64
N GLU A 78 -3.58 -13.78 -22.99
CA GLU A 78 -4.15 -14.29 -24.25
C GLU A 78 -5.67 -14.11 -24.29
N GLU A 79 -6.36 -14.35 -23.17
CA GLU A 79 -7.80 -14.15 -23.05
C GLU A 79 -8.19 -12.67 -23.14
N ILE A 80 -7.39 -11.77 -22.55
CA ILE A 80 -7.58 -10.32 -22.67
C ILE A 80 -7.38 -9.87 -24.13
N ASN A 81 -6.48 -10.52 -24.88
CA ASN A 81 -6.28 -10.22 -26.29
C ASN A 81 -7.42 -10.78 -27.18
N ALA A 82 -7.88 -12.01 -26.90
CA ALA A 82 -8.91 -12.71 -27.67
C ALA A 82 -10.33 -12.17 -27.43
N LYS A 83 -10.67 -11.79 -26.19
CA LYS A 83 -11.89 -11.02 -25.90
C LYS A 83 -11.71 -9.64 -26.51
N ASN A 84 -12.63 -9.19 -27.38
CA ASN A 84 -12.60 -7.83 -27.94
C ASN A 84 -13.17 -6.77 -26.99
N ASP A 85 -12.84 -6.92 -25.71
CA ASP A 85 -13.14 -6.02 -24.61
C ASP A 85 -12.09 -4.90 -24.59
N VAL A 86 -12.47 -3.72 -25.04
CA VAL A 86 -11.57 -2.55 -25.09
C VAL A 86 -11.28 -1.98 -23.70
N PRO A 87 -12.27 -1.79 -22.79
CA PRO A 87 -12.01 -1.47 -21.39
C PRO A 87 -10.95 -2.36 -20.75
N LEU A 88 -11.05 -3.69 -20.88
CA LEU A 88 -10.10 -4.64 -20.27
C LEU A 88 -8.70 -4.53 -20.87
N LYS A 89 -8.59 -4.32 -22.19
CA LYS A 89 -7.32 -4.06 -22.88
C LYS A 89 -6.68 -2.75 -22.42
N LEU A 90 -7.47 -1.70 -22.22
CA LEU A 90 -7.00 -0.41 -21.71
C LEU A 90 -6.57 -0.48 -20.23
N ILE A 91 -7.36 -1.16 -19.39
CA ILE A 91 -7.03 -1.43 -17.98
C ILE A 91 -5.70 -2.18 -17.87
N LYS A 92 -5.51 -3.24 -18.67
CA LYS A 92 -4.24 -3.97 -18.76
C LYS A 92 -3.11 -3.03 -19.19
N PHE A 93 -3.29 -2.26 -20.27
CA PHE A 93 -2.26 -1.35 -20.79
C PHE A 93 -1.80 -0.32 -19.76
N VAL A 94 -2.74 0.35 -19.07
CA VAL A 94 -2.42 1.39 -18.08
C VAL A 94 -1.74 0.79 -16.85
N TYR A 95 -2.23 -0.35 -16.34
CA TYR A 95 -1.56 -1.08 -15.25
C TYR A 95 -0.13 -1.50 -15.64
N ASP A 96 0.04 -2.04 -16.85
CA ASP A 96 1.36 -2.41 -17.39
C ASP A 96 2.30 -1.21 -17.52
N GLN A 97 1.83 -0.05 -18.01
CA GLN A 97 2.64 1.16 -18.04
C GLN A 97 3.04 1.56 -16.61
N LEU A 98 2.11 1.58 -15.66
CA LEU A 98 2.38 1.96 -14.27
C LEU A 98 3.37 1.02 -13.55
N CYS A 99 3.37 -0.28 -13.85
CA CYS A 99 4.35 -1.22 -13.30
C CYS A 99 5.73 -1.17 -14.01
N LYS A 100 5.74 -0.95 -15.33
CA LYS A 100 6.94 -1.13 -16.18
C LYS A 100 7.66 0.19 -16.51
N PHE A 101 6.97 1.32 -16.54
CA PHE A 101 7.53 2.63 -16.86
C PHE A 101 8.19 3.27 -15.64
N LYS A 102 9.52 3.43 -15.68
CA LYS A 102 10.34 4.05 -14.63
C LYS A 102 10.98 5.35 -15.17
N PRO A 103 10.23 6.46 -15.24
CA PRO A 103 10.73 7.70 -15.83
C PRO A 103 11.80 8.36 -14.96
N THR A 104 12.82 8.92 -15.62
CA THR A 104 13.90 9.69 -14.99
C THR A 104 13.80 11.19 -15.26
N LYS A 105 13.02 11.59 -16.27
CA LYS A 105 12.89 12.99 -16.72
C LYS A 105 11.54 13.56 -16.29
N MET A 106 11.54 14.84 -15.94
CA MET A 106 10.39 15.61 -15.45
C MET A 106 9.09 15.36 -16.24
N LYS A 107 9.15 15.38 -17.58
CA LYS A 107 7.99 15.07 -18.45
C LYS A 107 7.47 13.64 -18.28
N GLY A 108 8.36 12.65 -18.20
CA GLY A 108 7.98 11.24 -18.01
C GLY A 108 7.35 11.01 -16.64
N GLN A 109 7.89 11.65 -15.60
CA GLN A 109 7.34 11.65 -14.25
C GLN A 109 5.95 12.29 -14.19
N ALA A 110 5.74 13.41 -14.88
CA ALA A 110 4.43 14.05 -14.97
C ALA A 110 3.39 13.20 -15.73
N ILE A 111 3.79 12.55 -16.84
CA ILE A 111 2.94 11.59 -17.58
C ILE A 111 2.57 10.38 -16.70
N TYR A 112 3.52 9.84 -15.93
CA TYR A 112 3.25 8.75 -14.98
C TYR A 112 2.24 9.17 -13.90
N VAL A 113 2.38 10.38 -13.33
CA VAL A 113 1.42 10.90 -12.33
C VAL A 113 0.02 11.01 -12.92
N ILE A 114 -0.14 11.53 -14.14
CA ILE A 114 -1.44 11.61 -14.82
C ILE A 114 -2.04 10.22 -15.06
N LEU A 115 -1.24 9.24 -15.49
CA LEU A 115 -1.70 7.85 -15.63
C LEU A 115 -2.11 7.22 -14.29
N PHE A 116 -1.41 7.55 -13.20
CA PHE A 116 -1.74 7.04 -11.87
C PHE A 116 -3.02 7.69 -11.30
N GLU A 117 -3.22 8.99 -11.53
CA GLU A 117 -4.47 9.69 -11.21
C GLU A 117 -5.65 9.10 -11.98
N TYR A 118 -5.49 8.88 -13.29
CA TYR A 118 -6.50 8.21 -14.13
C TYR A 118 -6.80 6.78 -13.64
N PHE A 119 -5.77 5.99 -13.33
CA PHE A 119 -5.91 4.63 -12.81
C PHE A 119 -6.64 4.59 -11.47
N LYS A 120 -6.25 5.42 -10.50
CA LYS A 120 -6.92 5.49 -9.20
C LYS A 120 -8.38 5.91 -9.35
N ARG A 121 -8.66 6.92 -10.19
CA ARG A 121 -10.00 7.50 -10.33
C ARG A 121 -10.98 6.63 -11.12
N TYR A 122 -10.57 6.14 -12.30
CA TYR A 122 -11.49 5.54 -13.28
C TYR A 122 -11.33 4.01 -13.46
N ILE A 123 -10.22 3.41 -13.01
CA ILE A 123 -10.00 1.95 -13.08
C ILE A 123 -10.25 1.29 -11.73
N ILE A 124 -9.75 1.89 -10.65
CA ILE A 124 -9.91 1.42 -9.28
C ILE A 124 -11.16 2.01 -8.61
N GLY A 125 -11.43 3.30 -8.85
CA GLY A 125 -12.52 4.05 -8.23
C GLY A 125 -12.07 4.76 -6.95
N GLU A 126 -12.56 5.99 -6.73
CA GLU A 126 -12.06 6.90 -5.67
C GLU A 126 -12.09 6.31 -4.24
N MET A 127 -13.03 5.41 -3.95
CA MET A 127 -13.18 4.75 -2.64
C MET A 127 -12.27 3.53 -2.43
N ASN A 128 -11.63 3.01 -3.48
CA ASN A 128 -10.84 1.78 -3.40
C ASN A 128 -9.32 2.10 -3.32
N PRO A 129 -8.53 1.34 -2.55
CA PRO A 129 -7.08 1.53 -2.52
C PRO A 129 -6.46 1.11 -3.87
N ALA A 130 -5.74 2.04 -4.50
CA ALA A 130 -5.00 1.79 -5.76
C ALA A 130 -3.57 1.29 -5.50
N SER A 131 -3.11 1.31 -4.26
CA SER A 131 -1.74 1.02 -3.86
C SER A 131 -1.64 0.46 -2.44
N CYS A 132 -0.53 -0.21 -2.12
CA CYS A 132 -0.24 -0.58 -0.73
C CYS A 132 -0.15 0.67 0.17
N ALA A 133 0.34 1.81 -0.35
CA ALA A 133 0.36 3.06 0.40
C ALA A 133 -1.04 3.54 0.81
N ASP A 134 -2.05 3.38 -0.06
CA ASP A 134 -3.46 3.65 0.29
C ASP A 134 -3.95 2.70 1.40
N VAL A 135 -3.63 1.40 1.31
CA VAL A 135 -4.00 0.38 2.32
C VAL A 135 -3.35 0.69 3.68
N ILE A 136 -2.06 1.04 3.70
CA ILE A 136 -1.33 1.40 4.92
C ILE A 136 -1.94 2.65 5.57
N SER A 137 -2.36 3.64 4.77
CA SER A 137 -3.07 4.82 5.27
C SER A 137 -4.42 4.44 5.89
N LEU A 138 -5.21 3.62 5.20
CA LEU A 138 -6.53 3.15 5.66
C LEU A 138 -6.42 2.33 6.96
N LEU A 139 -5.43 1.45 7.07
CA LEU A 139 -5.20 0.66 8.29
C LEU A 139 -4.77 1.53 9.47
N LYS A 140 -3.88 2.52 9.26
CA LYS A 140 -3.49 3.46 10.32
C LYS A 140 -4.64 4.35 10.77
N GLU A 141 -5.51 4.78 9.85
CA GLU A 141 -6.72 5.54 10.18
C GLU A 141 -7.75 4.67 10.92
N SER A 142 -7.98 3.43 10.47
CA SER A 142 -8.90 2.49 11.11
C SER A 142 -8.45 2.08 12.52
N ARG A 143 -7.15 1.81 12.73
CA ARG A 143 -6.57 1.59 14.07
C ARG A 143 -6.84 2.78 14.99
N LYS A 144 -6.67 4.01 14.49
CA LYS A 144 -6.93 5.21 15.30
C LYS A 144 -8.41 5.32 15.66
N GLN A 145 -9.32 5.12 14.70
CA GLN A 145 -10.76 5.16 14.96
C GLN A 145 -11.17 4.11 16.01
N GLU A 146 -10.62 2.88 15.95
CA GLU A 146 -10.86 1.84 16.96
C GLU A 146 -10.42 2.25 18.37
N LEU A 147 -9.30 2.96 18.51
CA LEU A 147 -8.79 3.47 19.79
C LEU A 147 -9.50 4.74 20.28
N ASP A 148 -9.96 5.60 19.36
CA ASP A 148 -10.79 6.76 19.69
C ASP A 148 -12.21 6.33 20.15
N GLU A 149 -12.72 5.20 19.64
CA GLU A 149 -13.98 4.58 20.08
C GLU A 149 -13.83 3.83 21.43
N ASP A 150 -12.80 3.01 21.62
CA ASP A 150 -12.50 2.40 22.93
C ASP A 150 -11.76 3.37 23.86
N THR A 151 -12.53 4.34 24.37
CA THR A 151 -12.12 5.27 25.42
C THR A 151 -11.50 4.61 26.65
N THR A 152 -11.81 3.35 26.95
CA THR A 152 -11.23 2.63 28.10
C THR A 152 -9.84 2.09 27.78
N MET A 153 -9.61 1.60 26.56
CA MET A 153 -8.29 1.25 26.06
C MET A 153 -7.38 2.47 25.93
N SER A 154 -7.93 3.60 25.44
CA SER A 154 -7.18 4.85 25.31
C SER A 154 -6.65 5.36 26.66
N GLN A 155 -7.50 5.44 27.69
CA GLN A 155 -7.09 5.79 29.06
C GLN A 155 -6.13 4.76 29.69
N ALA A 156 -6.28 3.48 29.34
CA ALA A 156 -5.38 2.42 29.79
C ALA A 156 -4.00 2.46 29.10
N LEU A 157 -3.91 3.03 27.89
CA LEU A 157 -2.66 3.29 27.18
C LEU A 157 -1.94 4.54 27.73
N GLU A 158 -2.68 5.62 28.04
CA GLU A 158 -2.12 6.80 28.74
C GLU A 158 -1.49 6.45 30.09
N THR A 159 -2.04 5.43 30.76
CA THR A 159 -1.58 4.94 32.08
C THR A 159 -0.79 3.63 31.99
N TYR A 160 -0.29 3.27 30.81
CA TYR A 160 0.37 1.99 30.58
C TYR A 160 1.68 1.81 31.39
N ILE A 161 1.84 0.62 31.96
CA ILE A 161 3.05 0.19 32.68
C ILE A 161 3.66 -1.02 31.95
N PRO A 162 4.94 -0.95 31.52
CA PRO A 162 5.62 -2.05 30.82
C PRO A 162 5.54 -3.39 31.55
N LEU A 163 5.05 -4.41 30.86
CA LEU A 163 4.95 -5.76 31.42
C LEU A 163 6.33 -6.41 31.54
N GLN A 164 6.61 -6.98 32.71
CA GLN A 164 7.73 -7.90 32.90
C GLN A 164 7.27 -9.34 32.60
N ALA A 165 8.08 -10.09 31.86
CA ALA A 165 7.81 -11.47 31.46
C ALA A 165 9.02 -12.36 31.74
N ASN A 166 8.84 -13.68 31.64
CA ASN A 166 9.93 -14.66 31.69
C ASN A 166 9.60 -15.87 30.80
N ASN A 167 10.60 -16.71 30.51
CA ASN A 167 10.50 -17.84 29.58
C ASN A 167 9.84 -19.11 30.13
N TYR A 168 9.37 -19.11 31.39
CA TYR A 168 8.75 -20.27 32.02
C TYR A 168 7.21 -20.16 32.03
N PRO A 169 6.47 -21.26 31.85
CA PRO A 169 5.03 -21.25 31.94
C PRO A 169 4.59 -20.85 33.36
N TYR A 170 3.53 -20.05 33.46
CA TYR A 170 3.05 -19.59 34.77
C TYR A 170 2.52 -20.75 35.62
N THR A 171 3.24 -21.09 36.68
CA THR A 171 2.80 -21.96 37.77
C THR A 171 2.32 -21.12 38.95
N ASP A 172 1.21 -21.51 39.58
CA ASP A 172 0.57 -20.74 40.67
C ASP A 172 1.26 -20.92 42.05
N ASP A 173 2.41 -21.60 42.09
CA ASP A 173 2.91 -22.33 43.28
C ASP A 173 4.44 -22.18 43.50
N ASP A 174 5.12 -21.24 42.82
CA ASP A 174 6.60 -21.09 42.89
C ASP A 174 7.06 -19.85 43.66
N ASP A 175 7.68 -20.08 44.82
CA ASP A 175 8.12 -19.07 45.77
C ASP A 175 9.49 -18.47 45.40
N ASN A 176 9.45 -17.64 44.35
CA ASN A 176 10.30 -16.45 44.20
C ASN A 176 11.83 -16.69 44.14
N LYS A 177 12.30 -17.69 43.38
CA LYS A 177 13.72 -18.12 43.34
C LYS A 177 14.44 -18.16 41.98
N LYS A 178 14.15 -17.19 41.10
CA LYS A 178 15.12 -16.55 40.18
C LYS A 178 14.47 -15.42 39.39
N SER A 179 14.96 -14.19 39.56
CA SER A 179 14.48 -13.01 38.84
C SER A 179 15.01 -12.94 37.40
N ASN A 180 14.81 -14.00 36.60
CA ASN A 180 15.05 -14.00 35.15
C ASN A 180 13.91 -13.28 34.39
N ALA A 181 13.40 -12.20 34.98
CA ALA A 181 12.38 -11.36 34.39
C ALA A 181 13.03 -10.35 33.44
N TYR A 182 12.36 -10.09 32.32
CA TYR A 182 12.77 -9.12 31.31
C TYR A 182 11.59 -8.24 30.90
N ASP A 183 11.90 -7.05 30.39
CA ASP A 183 10.90 -6.20 29.77
C ASP A 183 10.31 -6.89 28.52
N CYS A 184 9.00 -7.14 28.54
CA CYS A 184 8.33 -7.91 27.51
C CYS A 184 8.28 -7.16 26.17
N HIS A 185 8.24 -5.84 26.18
CA HIS A 185 8.22 -5.04 24.96
C HIS A 185 9.61 -5.04 24.31
N GLN A 186 10.66 -4.73 25.07
CA GLN A 186 12.03 -4.75 24.56
C GLN A 186 12.45 -6.16 24.10
N HIS A 187 12.04 -7.22 24.80
CA HIS A 187 12.33 -8.59 24.39
C HIS A 187 11.68 -8.95 23.05
N ILE A 188 10.40 -8.64 22.85
CA ILE A 188 9.73 -8.90 21.55
C ILE A 188 10.32 -8.02 20.44
N ILE A 189 10.60 -6.75 20.71
CA ILE A 189 11.26 -5.87 19.73
C ILE A 189 12.65 -6.38 19.34
N ASN A 190 13.43 -6.93 20.28
CA ASN A 190 14.72 -7.56 20.00
C ASN A 190 14.55 -8.79 19.10
N LEU A 191 13.67 -9.74 19.45
CA LEU A 191 13.40 -10.94 18.65
C LEU A 191 13.02 -10.60 17.19
N LEU A 192 12.15 -9.60 17.00
CA LEU A 192 11.72 -9.11 15.69
C LEU A 192 12.78 -8.27 14.94
N THR A 193 13.90 -7.94 15.59
CA THR A 193 15.02 -7.20 15.00
C THR A 193 16.19 -8.14 14.66
N GLU A 194 16.51 -9.08 15.55
CA GLU A 194 17.52 -10.14 15.35
C GLU A 194 17.19 -11.00 14.12
N GLU A 195 15.91 -11.24 13.82
CA GLU A 195 15.42 -11.89 12.59
C GLU A 195 15.83 -11.19 11.28
N LYS A 196 16.18 -9.89 11.33
CA LYS A 196 16.63 -9.14 10.15
C LYS A 196 18.13 -9.31 9.86
N GLU A 197 18.89 -9.82 10.82
CA GLU A 197 20.34 -10.03 10.71
C GLU A 197 20.68 -11.52 10.49
N GLU A 198 20.01 -12.46 11.17
CA GLU A 198 20.28 -13.92 11.08
C GLU A 198 19.50 -14.67 9.98
N THR A 199 19.88 -14.41 8.72
CA THR A 199 19.74 -15.34 7.56
C THR A 199 18.45 -16.17 7.39
N LYS A 200 17.53 -15.67 6.56
CA LYS A 200 16.91 -16.39 5.41
C LYS A 200 16.07 -17.67 5.64
N SER A 201 15.77 -18.12 6.86
CA SER A 201 14.79 -19.20 7.08
C SER A 201 13.43 -18.62 7.46
N GLU A 202 12.38 -18.90 6.67
CA GLU A 202 11.00 -18.41 6.86
C GLU A 202 10.27 -19.15 8.00
N GLN A 203 10.90 -19.27 9.16
CA GLN A 203 10.27 -19.84 10.35
C GLN A 203 9.34 -18.82 10.98
N GLN A 204 8.03 -18.99 10.78
CA GLN A 204 6.99 -18.22 11.48
C GLN A 204 7.13 -18.43 13.00
N ARG A 205 7.75 -17.48 13.71
CA ARG A 205 7.82 -17.51 15.17
C ARG A 205 6.47 -17.11 15.76
N VAL A 206 5.93 -17.95 16.63
CA VAL A 206 4.67 -17.71 17.35
C VAL A 206 5.01 -17.36 18.79
N ILE A 207 4.69 -16.13 19.21
CA ILE A 207 4.91 -15.67 20.58
C ILE A 207 3.61 -15.80 21.37
N ALA A 208 3.62 -16.59 22.44
CA ALA A 208 2.45 -16.84 23.29
C ALA A 208 2.56 -16.07 24.63
N LEU A 209 1.73 -15.04 24.82
CA LEU A 209 1.71 -14.24 26.04
C LEU A 209 0.71 -14.79 27.07
N GLN A 210 1.22 -15.52 28.07
CA GLN A 210 0.41 -16.08 29.16
C GLN A 210 0.42 -15.18 30.41
N GLY A 211 -0.67 -15.18 31.18
CA GLY A 211 -0.78 -14.49 32.48
C GLY A 211 -2.21 -14.42 33.00
N LYS A 212 -2.40 -14.07 34.28
CA LYS A 212 -3.73 -14.03 34.94
C LYS A 212 -4.72 -13.06 34.26
N SER A 213 -6.02 -13.21 34.52
CA SER A 213 -7.00 -12.22 34.07
C SER A 213 -6.67 -10.83 34.66
N GLY A 214 -6.95 -9.76 33.93
CA GLY A 214 -6.57 -8.40 34.31
C GLY A 214 -5.08 -8.05 34.21
N SER A 215 -4.18 -8.97 33.84
CA SER A 215 -2.72 -8.75 33.83
C SER A 215 -2.19 -7.88 32.67
N GLY A 216 -2.95 -6.87 32.20
CA GLY A 216 -2.53 -5.90 31.19
C GLY A 216 -2.27 -6.40 29.75
N LYS A 217 -2.39 -7.71 29.48
CA LYS A 217 -2.00 -8.33 28.19
C LYS A 217 -2.56 -7.62 26.95
N SER A 218 -3.86 -7.29 26.93
CA SER A 218 -4.49 -6.63 25.78
C SER A 218 -3.94 -5.21 25.53
N ILE A 219 -3.67 -4.47 26.61
CA ILE A 219 -3.10 -3.12 26.55
C ILE A 219 -1.66 -3.19 26.05
N PHE A 220 -0.88 -4.17 26.53
CA PHE A 220 0.46 -4.46 25.99
C PHE A 220 0.43 -4.76 24.49
N CYS A 221 -0.54 -5.57 24.00
CA CYS A 221 -0.65 -5.82 22.57
C CYS A 221 -0.93 -4.54 21.77
N ARG A 222 -1.75 -3.61 22.27
CA ARG A 222 -2.00 -2.31 21.61
C ARG A 222 -0.79 -1.37 21.67
N HIS A 223 -0.02 -1.38 22.76
CA HIS A 223 1.22 -0.62 22.87
C HIS A 223 2.33 -1.18 21.97
N LEU A 224 2.42 -2.51 21.82
CA LEU A 224 3.32 -3.16 20.88
C LEU A 224 2.89 -2.87 19.42
N GLU A 225 1.60 -2.96 19.11
CA GLU A 225 1.03 -2.57 17.82
C GLU A 225 1.42 -1.12 17.45
N GLU A 226 1.32 -0.17 18.39
CA GLU A 226 1.78 1.20 18.21
C GLU A 226 3.26 1.29 17.82
N ALA A 227 4.13 0.70 18.64
CA ALA A 227 5.57 0.74 18.42
C ALA A 227 6.00 0.05 17.10
N LEU A 228 5.25 -0.95 16.64
CA LEU A 228 5.44 -1.57 15.32
C LEU A 228 4.98 -0.65 14.19
N TRP A 229 3.83 0.01 14.32
CA TRP A 229 3.32 0.96 13.32
C TRP A 229 4.15 2.25 13.20
N GLU A 230 4.79 2.71 14.29
CA GLU A 230 5.76 3.82 14.25
C GLU A 230 7.05 3.43 13.52
N LYS A 231 7.56 2.22 13.80
CA LYS A 231 8.78 1.67 13.17
C LYS A 231 8.55 1.16 11.74
N TYR A 232 7.30 1.02 11.30
CA TYR A 232 6.97 0.51 9.98
C TYR A 232 7.40 1.47 8.86
N VAL A 233 8.39 1.03 8.08
CA VAL A 233 8.81 1.64 6.81
C VAL A 233 8.16 0.88 5.66
N SER A 234 7.63 1.59 4.65
CA SER A 234 6.94 1.03 3.48
C SER A 234 7.89 0.33 2.48
N ASP A 235 8.59 -0.70 2.93
CA ASP A 235 9.69 -1.39 2.25
C ASP A 235 9.25 -2.76 1.66
N PRO A 236 9.80 -3.24 0.52
CA PRO A 236 9.28 -4.43 -0.23
C PRO A 236 8.91 -5.87 0.43
N ALA A 237 10.04 -5.73 1.14
CA ALA A 237 10.49 -6.84 1.99
C ALA A 237 9.90 -6.84 3.42
N THR A 238 9.27 -5.74 3.85
CA THR A 238 8.67 -5.61 5.19
C THR A 238 7.16 -5.88 5.17
N SER A 239 6.70 -6.81 6.01
CA SER A 239 5.27 -7.09 6.23
C SER A 239 4.57 -5.94 6.97
N ILE A 240 3.29 -5.73 6.70
CA ILE A 240 2.44 -4.85 7.50
C ILE A 240 2.27 -5.48 8.90
N PRO A 241 2.34 -4.70 10.00
CA PRO A 241 2.05 -5.17 11.37
C PRO A 241 0.63 -5.72 11.54
#